data_AF-A6HQA7-F1
#
_entry.id   AF-A6HQA7-F1
#
_cell.length_a   1.000
_cell.length_b   1.000
_cell.length_c   1.000
_cell.angle_alpha   90.00
_cell.angle_beta   90.00
_cell.angle_gamma   90.00
#
_symmetry.space_group_name_H-M   'P 1'
#
loop_
_entity.id
_entity.type
_entity.pdbx_description
1 polymer ?
#
loop_
_entity_poly.entity_id
_entity_poly.type
_entity_poly.pdbx_seq_one_letter_code
_entity_poly.pdbx_strand_id
1 'polypeptide(L)' 'MAASLVGKKIVFVTGNAKKLEEVIQILGDKFPCTLVAQKIDLPEYQGEPDEISIQKCQEAARQVCRDAEG' A
#
# COMPACT_ATOMS: atom_id res chain seq x y z
N MET A 1 8.54 -6.64 -12.79
CA MET A 1 7.60 -6.04 -11.83
C MET A 1 8.24 -4.88 -11.05
N ALA A 2 9.39 -5.06 -10.37
CA ALA A 2 10.00 -3.97 -9.59
C ALA A 2 10.43 -2.75 -10.43
N ALA A 3 11.07 -2.96 -11.58
CA ALA A 3 11.52 -1.88 -12.46
C ALA A 3 10.37 -0.98 -12.97
N SER A 4 9.16 -1.53 -13.14
CA SER A 4 7.99 -0.77 -13.61
C SER A 4 7.35 0.10 -12.52
N LEU A 5 7.83 0.03 -11.28
CA LEU A 5 7.37 0.83 -10.14
C LEU A 5 8.31 2.00 -9.83
N VAL A 6 9.52 2.02 -10.42
CA VAL A 6 10.49 3.10 -10.22
C VAL A 6 9.88 4.45 -10.62
N GLY A 7 9.97 5.43 -9.73
CA GLY A 7 9.38 6.76 -9.91
C GLY A 7 7.86 6.81 -9.83
N LYS A 8 7.19 5.69 -9.50
CA LYS A 8 5.74 5.65 -9.33
C LYS A 8 5.34 5.84 -7.87
N LYS A 9 4.13 6.37 -7.71
CA LYS A 9 3.44 6.43 -6.43
C LYS A 9 2.94 5.03 -6.05
N ILE A 10 3.29 4.57 -4.86
CA ILE A 10 2.76 3.37 -4.24
C ILE A 10 1.95 3.81 -3.02
N VAL A 11 0.70 3.39 -2.96
CA VAL A 11 -0.17 3.68 -1.83
C VAL A 11 0.15 2.72 -0.68
N PHE A 12 0.54 3.28 0.45
CA PHE A 12 0.69 2.56 1.71
C PHE A 12 -0.61 2.69 2.50
N VAL A 13 -1.37 1.60 2.61
CA VAL A 13 -2.67 1.62 3.29
C VAL A 13 -2.45 1.72 4.79
N THR A 14 -2.65 2.92 5.33
CA THR A 14 -2.51 3.20 6.76
C THR A 14 -3.33 4.43 7.15
N GLY A 15 -3.91 4.39 8.35
CA GLY A 15 -4.49 5.57 9.01
C GLY A 15 -3.50 6.31 9.93
N ASN A 16 -2.28 5.79 10.12
CA ASN A 16 -1.27 6.34 11.02
C ASN A 16 -0.04 6.81 10.23
N ALA A 17 0.21 8.13 10.25
CA ALA A 17 1.35 8.75 9.59
C ALA A 17 2.71 8.28 10.15
N LYS A 18 2.82 8.02 11.46
CA LYS A 18 4.07 7.53 12.06
C LYS A 18 4.51 6.18 11.50
N LYS A 19 3.55 5.30 11.19
CA LYS A 19 3.85 4.02 10.54
C LYS A 19 4.45 4.20 9.15
N LEU A 20 3.99 5.21 8.40
CA LEU A 20 4.57 5.53 7.10
C LEU A 20 6.02 6.01 7.28
N GLU A 21 6.26 6.92 8.23
CA GLU A 21 7.61 7.43 8.52
C GLU A 21 8.57 6.30 8.92
N GLU A 22 8.14 5.39 9.80
CA GLU A 22 8.92 4.20 10.19
C GLU A 22 9.28 3.34 8.96
N VAL A 23 8.32 3.07 8.07
CA VAL A 23 8.56 2.27 6.86
C VAL A 23 9.50 2.98 5.88
N ILE A 24 9.34 4.30 5.68
CA ILE A 24 10.25 5.09 4.84
C ILE A 24 11.67 5.04 5.40
N GLN A 25 11.84 5.19 6.72
CA GLN A 25 13.15 5.10 7.36
C GLN A 25 13.79 3.72 7.22
N ILE A 26 13.00 2.64 7.35
CA ILE A 26 13.49 1.27 7.20
C ILE A 26 13.90 0.96 5.76
N LEU A 27 13.11 1.39 4.77
CA LEU A 27 13.42 1.18 3.35
C LEU A 27 14.57 2.09 2.87
N GLY A 28 14.73 3.25 3.50
CA GLY A 28 15.81 4.21 3.27
C GLY A 28 15.70 4.96 1.95
N ASP A 29 16.63 5.91 1.77
CA ASP A 29 16.63 6.88 0.67
C ASP A 29 16.84 6.27 -0.73
N LYS A 30 17.24 5.00 -0.79
CA LYS A 30 17.46 4.26 -2.05
C LYS A 30 16.19 3.56 -2.55
N PHE A 31 15.08 3.64 -1.81
CA PHE A 31 13.83 3.06 -2.25
C PHE A 31 13.31 3.81 -3.49
N PRO A 32 13.19 3.16 -4.65
CA PRO A 32 13.01 3.85 -5.93
C PRO A 32 11.56 4.29 -6.20
N CYS A 33 10.66 4.22 -5.20
CA CYS A 33 9.25 4.54 -5.34
C CYS A 33 8.81 5.53 -4.27
N THR A 34 7.75 6.29 -4.53
CA THR A 34 7.19 7.24 -3.56
C THR A 34 6.05 6.57 -2.80
N LEU A 35 6.22 6.36 -1.49
CA LEU A 35 5.15 5.86 -0.63
C LEU A 35 4.22 7.01 -0.22
N VAL A 36 2.91 6.80 -0.36
CA VAL A 36 1.89 7.76 0.08
C VAL A 36 0.91 7.05 0.99
N ALA A 37 0.73 7.56 2.21
CA ALA A 37 -0.27 7.05 3.12
C ALA A 37 -1.67 7.36 2.59
N GLN A 38 -2.51 6.35 2.51
CA GLN A 38 -3.94 6.51 2.27
C GLN A 38 -4.70 5.65 3.26
N LYS A 39 -5.70 6.24 3.89
CA LYS A 39 -6.62 5.50 4.74
C LYS A 39 -7.70 4.89 3.85
N ILE A 40 -7.73 3.57 3.78
CA ILE A 40 -8.71 2.80 3.03
C ILE A 40 -9.36 1.82 4.01
N ASP A 41 -10.68 1.77 3.99
CA ASP A 41 -11.43 0.82 4.81
C ASP A 41 -11.47 -0.53 4.08
N LEU A 42 -10.73 -1.50 4.63
CA LEU A 42 -10.67 -2.86 4.12
C LEU A 42 -11.42 -3.80 5.06
N PRO A 43 -12.17 -4.77 4.53
CA PRO A 43 -12.81 -5.79 5.34
C PRO A 43 -11.77 -6.71 6.01
N GLU A 44 -12.14 -7.28 7.14
CA GLU A 44 -11.36 -8.27 7.86
C GLU A 44 -11.70 -9.67 7.33
N TYR A 45 -10.86 -10.18 6.43
CA TYR A 45 -11.00 -11.53 5.90
C TYR A 45 -10.55 -12.59 6.91
N GLN A 46 -11.16 -13.78 6.83
CA GLN A 46 -10.79 -14.96 7.60
C GLN A 46 -10.10 -15.98 6.69
N GLY A 47 -9.18 -16.77 7.24
CA GLY A 47 -8.41 -17.77 6.51
C GLY A 47 -6.94 -17.80 6.93
N GLU A 48 -6.09 -18.33 6.07
CA GLU A 48 -4.65 -18.35 6.32
C GLU A 48 -4.03 -16.95 6.13
N PRO A 49 -2.91 -16.63 6.81
CA PRO A 49 -2.29 -15.30 6.74
C PRO A 49 -1.98 -14.82 5.31
N ASP A 50 -1.55 -15.73 4.45
CA ASP A 50 -1.22 -15.44 3.06
C ASP A 50 -2.48 -15.10 2.25
N GLU A 51 -3.55 -15.89 2.42
CA GLU A 51 -4.83 -15.66 1.75
C GLU A 51 -5.46 -14.34 2.18
N ILE A 52 -5.44 -14.05 3.48
CA ILE A 52 -5.90 -12.78 4.05
C ILE A 52 -5.11 -11.62 3.43
N SER A 53 -3.79 -11.74 3.35
CA SER A 53 -2.93 -10.68 2.80
C SER A 53 -3.21 -10.42 1.32
N ILE A 54 -3.41 -11.48 0.53
CA ILE A 54 -3.76 -11.39 -0.90
C ILE A 54 -5.13 -10.73 -1.06
N GLN A 55 -6.15 -11.18 -0.33
CA GLN A 55 -7.51 -10.62 -0.41
C GLN A 55 -7.55 -9.15 0.02
N LYS A 56 -6.85 -8.79 1.10
CA LYS A 56 -6.72 -7.39 1.54
C LYS A 56 -6.03 -6.53 0.48
N CYS A 57 -4.93 -7.02 -0.11
CA CYS A 57 -4.19 -6.29 -1.14
C CYS A 57 -5.02 -6.08 -2.42
N GLN A 58 -5.78 -7.10 -2.85
CA GLN A 58 -6.66 -7.00 -4.02
C GLN A 58 -7.78 -5.97 -3.82
N GLU A 59 -8.46 -5.99 -2.67
CA GLU A 59 -9.51 -5.01 -2.40
C GLU A 59 -8.94 -3.60 -2.25
N ALA A 60 -7.77 -3.45 -1.64
CA ALA A 60 -7.05 -2.17 -1.60
C ALA A 60 -6.74 -1.65 -3.00
N ALA A 61 -6.18 -2.49 -3.87
CA ALA A 61 -5.90 -2.11 -5.25
C ALA A 61 -7.18 -1.69 -5.99
N ARG A 62 -8.30 -2.41 -5.77
CA ARG A 62 -9.60 -2.09 -6.37
C ARG A 62 -10.11 -0.72 -5.93
N GLN A 63 -9.98 -0.38 -4.65
CA GLN A 63 -10.41 0.93 -4.13
C GLN A 63 -9.49 2.06 -4.62
N VAL A 64 -8.15 1.88 -4.56
CA VAL A 64 -7.18 2.87 -5.06
C VAL A 64 -7.36 3.17 -6.54
N CYS A 65 -7.62 2.15 -7.36
CA CYS A 65 -7.83 2.35 -8.80
C CYS A 65 -9.10 3.15 -9.09
N ARG A 66 -10.15 3.04 -8.26
CA ARG A 66 -11.37 3.85 -8.41
C ARG A 66 -11.15 5.31 -8.03
N ASP A 67 -10.37 5.55 -6.98
CA ASP A 67 -10.07 6.91 -6.50
C ASP A 67 -9.13 7.67 -7.45
N ALA A 68 -8.39 6.98 -8.32
CA ALA A 68 -7.48 7.59 -9.28
C ALA A 68 -8.19 8.23 -10.50
N GLU A 69 -9.49 7.99 -10.68
CA GLU A 69 -10.30 8.50 -11.80
C GLU A 69 -11.22 9.68 -11.40
N GLY A 70 -11.11 10.17 -10.16
CA GLY A 70 -11.91 11.29 -9.60
C GLY A 70 -11.18 12.62 -9.53
#